data_AF-A0A1V5DI45-F1
#
_entry.id   AF-A0A1V5DI45-F1
#
_cell.length_a   1.000
_cell.length_b   1.000
_cell.length_c   1.000
_cell.angle_alpha   90.00
_cell.angle_beta   90.00
_cell.angle_gamma   90.00
#
_symmetry.space_group_name_H-M   'P 1'
#
loop_
_entity.id
_entity.type
_entity.pdbx_description
1 polymer ?
#
loop_
_entity_poly.entity_id
_entity_poly.type
_entity_poly.pdbx_seq_one_letter_code
_entity_poly.pdbx_strand_id
1 'polypeptide(L)'
;MKKGKRNLFVLPAVLVSVSFLLFSGIQIYAAYNHQGDLDSANFREAYPGQISTKLDSCTLCHSGGSYTSGKKVVTLGSCQWCHYKTGYGADSSEENLLATLNPYGLAYKNKWQTRGRTAAALLAIDGDDSDGDGFSNAKEIGAGTYPGDAADDPSKIPAPSRVLSLAEFERMAQHTQFMMMNASKSDDRYTEYRGIDLEDLIRAIMLDSATGITVYAPDGFATYHPLKPSANDSSYHVLGIYPKGTFYYDRQADMATNPATGWCDYSSPAAAGRVNGEGITNPDDLKMMLAFKRDGEYLTPGLLNLSNKLDGEGPYRVVPPQKTPGPPDQRSNAPNPTAEDAWIWPYNEDNSINDHNAGFSSRTVTMIKVEPLPPGTTDINTLEAGWPYVDEKKVIIYGAINPRPLYRLYTGLDILINTVKAQGTKSFKNRSSQLALVTHLETIKKQVARKAYSAARNNLKQNVANKMDGYLTGKVDANDCVVDLKVQKQLYNDLQKVWIALVILGG
;
A
#
# COMPACT_ATOMS: atom_id res chain seq x y z
N MET A 1 70.74 -7.31 -12.19
CA MET A 1 70.06 -5.99 -12.08
C MET A 1 69.21 -5.76 -13.32
N LYS A 2 67.97 -5.27 -13.14
CA LYS A 2 66.92 -4.96 -14.13
C LYS A 2 66.33 -6.16 -14.89
N LYS A 3 65.18 -6.68 -14.39
CA LYS A 3 64.23 -7.49 -15.18
C LYS A 3 63.09 -6.60 -15.68
N GLY A 4 62.77 -6.78 -16.96
CA GLY A 4 61.90 -5.94 -17.75
C GLY A 4 60.40 -6.16 -17.53
N LYS A 5 59.67 -5.17 -18.05
CA LYS A 5 58.21 -5.03 -18.10
C LYS A 5 57.52 -6.24 -18.75
N ARG A 6 56.40 -6.66 -18.19
CA ARG A 6 55.29 -7.29 -18.92
C ARG A 6 53.99 -6.65 -18.46
N ASN A 7 53.29 -6.03 -19.40
CA ASN A 7 51.92 -5.56 -19.28
C ASN A 7 51.02 -6.78 -19.09
N LEU A 8 50.12 -6.74 -18.10
CA LEU A 8 49.00 -7.66 -18.02
C LEU A 8 47.73 -6.83 -17.83
N PHE A 9 47.01 -6.64 -18.94
CA PHE A 9 45.59 -6.31 -18.91
C PHE A 9 44.88 -7.47 -18.22
N VAL A 10 44.32 -7.21 -17.04
CA VAL A 10 43.38 -8.13 -16.38
C VAL A 10 42.02 -7.43 -16.40
N LEU A 11 41.13 -7.94 -17.25
CA LEU A 11 39.69 -7.64 -17.19
C LEU A 11 39.16 -7.97 -15.79
N PRO A 12 38.31 -7.13 -15.17
CA PRO A 12 37.55 -7.56 -14.01
C PRO A 12 36.29 -8.30 -14.47
N ALA A 13 36.41 -9.61 -14.64
CA ALA A 13 35.28 -10.53 -14.72
C ALA A 13 34.93 -11.02 -13.30
N VAL A 14 34.43 -10.16 -12.42
CA VAL A 14 33.81 -10.56 -11.14
C VAL A 14 32.77 -9.51 -10.73
N LEU A 15 31.55 -9.60 -11.26
CA LEU A 15 30.40 -8.83 -10.75
C LEU A 15 29.06 -9.41 -11.21
N VAL A 16 28.79 -10.70 -10.96
CA VAL A 16 27.43 -11.27 -11.13
C VAL A 16 26.99 -12.20 -9.98
N SER A 17 27.85 -12.53 -9.02
CA SER A 17 27.59 -13.69 -8.14
C SER A 17 27.16 -13.36 -6.70
N VAL A 18 26.30 -12.37 -6.46
CA VAL A 18 25.56 -12.22 -5.17
C VAL A 18 24.20 -11.52 -5.36
N SER A 19 23.27 -12.16 -6.07
CA SER A 19 21.83 -11.79 -6.06
C SER A 19 20.91 -13.03 -5.98
N PHE A 20 21.42 -14.13 -5.46
CA PHE A 20 20.61 -15.28 -5.05
C PHE A 20 20.50 -15.27 -3.53
N LEU A 21 19.30 -15.52 -3.01
CA LEU A 21 18.90 -15.57 -1.59
C LEU A 21 18.36 -14.25 -1.02
N LEU A 22 17.11 -13.96 -1.35
CA LEU A 22 15.98 -13.93 -0.38
C LEU A 22 14.74 -13.36 -1.07
N PHE A 23 14.20 -14.12 -2.04
CA PHE A 23 12.77 -14.10 -2.31
C PHE A 23 12.13 -14.94 -1.21
N SER A 24 11.75 -14.34 -0.08
CA SER A 24 10.66 -14.91 0.70
C SER A 24 9.46 -14.81 -0.23
N GLY A 25 9.19 -15.91 -0.95
CA GLY A 25 8.19 -15.97 -2.00
C GLY A 25 6.91 -15.35 -1.50
N ILE A 26 6.25 -14.60 -2.38
CA ILE A 26 4.83 -14.35 -2.24
C ILE A 26 4.21 -15.73 -2.09
N GLN A 27 3.82 -16.09 -0.87
CA GLN A 27 3.04 -17.30 -0.62
C GLN A 27 1.65 -16.98 -1.15
N ILE A 28 1.47 -17.09 -2.48
CA ILE A 28 0.13 -17.11 -3.05
C ILE A 28 -0.40 -18.48 -2.68
N TYR A 29 -1.36 -18.50 -1.76
CA TYR A 29 -1.98 -19.72 -1.31
C TYR A 29 -2.60 -20.43 -2.50
N ALA A 30 -2.36 -21.74 -2.54
CA ALA A 30 -2.86 -22.67 -3.53
C ALA A 30 -4.35 -22.47 -3.81
N ALA A 31 -4.78 -22.76 -5.04
CA ALA A 31 -6.15 -22.72 -5.50
C ALA A 31 -7.08 -23.21 -4.39
N TYR A 32 -7.91 -22.30 -3.91
CA TYR A 32 -9.02 -22.60 -3.01
C TYR A 32 -9.78 -23.76 -3.67
N ASN A 33 -9.81 -24.92 -3.02
CA ASN A 33 -10.41 -26.12 -3.58
C ASN A 33 -11.93 -25.90 -3.63
N HIS A 34 -12.40 -25.23 -4.70
CA HIS A 34 -13.81 -24.97 -4.93
C HIS A 34 -14.52 -26.30 -5.13
N GLN A 35 -15.77 -26.39 -4.66
CA GLN A 35 -16.54 -27.62 -4.68
C GLN A 35 -16.67 -28.15 -6.13
N GLY A 36 -15.93 -29.21 -6.47
CA GLY A 36 -15.90 -29.81 -7.81
C GLY A 36 -14.73 -29.39 -8.73
N ASP A 37 -13.75 -28.63 -8.22
CA ASP A 37 -12.53 -28.36 -8.99
C ASP A 37 -11.66 -29.62 -9.11
N LEU A 38 -11.41 -30.03 -10.37
CA LEU A 38 -10.54 -31.15 -10.73
C LEU A 38 -9.22 -30.67 -11.36
N ASP A 39 -9.17 -29.43 -11.84
CA ASP A 39 -8.05 -28.95 -12.66
C ASP A 39 -6.84 -28.61 -11.80
N SER A 40 -7.05 -28.06 -10.62
CA SER A 40 -5.97 -27.85 -9.66
C SER A 40 -5.29 -29.17 -9.26
N ALA A 41 -6.05 -30.24 -9.06
CA ALA A 41 -5.49 -31.56 -8.74
C ALA A 41 -4.68 -32.12 -9.93
N ASN A 42 -5.23 -32.04 -11.15
CA ASN A 42 -4.54 -32.45 -12.36
C ASN A 42 -3.25 -31.65 -12.61
N PHE A 43 -3.25 -30.34 -12.33
CA PHE A 43 -2.07 -29.50 -12.45
C PHE A 43 -0.98 -29.87 -11.44
N ARG A 44 -1.34 -30.07 -10.17
CA ARG A 44 -0.40 -30.51 -9.13
C ARG A 44 0.19 -31.89 -9.42
N GLU A 45 -0.56 -32.77 -10.08
CA GLU A 45 -0.07 -34.06 -10.56
C GLU A 45 0.91 -33.90 -11.74
N ALA A 46 0.56 -33.06 -12.73
CA ALA A 46 1.41 -32.81 -13.90
C ALA A 46 2.70 -32.06 -13.54
N TYR A 47 2.63 -31.11 -12.60
CA TYR A 47 3.73 -30.23 -12.22
C TYR A 47 3.90 -30.14 -10.69
N PRO A 48 4.37 -31.22 -10.04
CA PRO A 48 4.50 -31.25 -8.57
C PRO A 48 5.48 -30.19 -8.02
N GLY A 49 6.41 -29.71 -8.84
CA GLY A 49 7.33 -28.62 -8.49
C GLY A 49 6.68 -27.22 -8.40
N GLN A 50 5.44 -27.07 -8.87
CA GLN A 50 4.71 -25.80 -8.87
C GLN A 50 3.64 -25.70 -7.77
N ILE A 51 3.54 -26.71 -6.89
CA ILE A 51 2.64 -26.68 -5.74
C ILE A 51 2.98 -25.48 -4.84
N SER A 52 1.95 -24.74 -4.40
CA SER A 52 2.11 -23.52 -3.58
C SER A 52 2.91 -22.38 -4.23
N THR A 53 3.00 -22.39 -5.57
CA THR A 53 3.48 -21.24 -6.35
C THR A 53 2.29 -20.43 -6.88
N LYS A 54 2.56 -19.28 -7.53
CA LYS A 54 1.50 -18.49 -8.16
C LYS A 54 0.73 -19.23 -9.27
N LEU A 55 1.30 -20.30 -9.82
CA LEU A 55 0.67 -21.13 -10.85
C LEU A 55 -0.31 -22.16 -10.28
N ASP A 56 -0.22 -22.45 -8.98
CA ASP A 56 -1.21 -23.26 -8.27
C ASP A 56 -2.44 -22.39 -7.92
N SER A 57 -3.09 -21.82 -8.93
CA SER A 57 -4.27 -20.95 -8.76
C SER A 57 -5.22 -21.07 -9.95
N CYS A 58 -6.48 -20.65 -9.77
CA CYS A 58 -7.48 -20.63 -10.86
C CYS A 58 -7.00 -19.79 -12.05
N THR A 59 -6.19 -18.77 -11.81
CA THR A 59 -5.61 -17.86 -12.81
C THR A 59 -4.77 -18.60 -13.86
N LEU A 60 -4.23 -19.77 -13.54
CA LEU A 60 -3.47 -20.57 -14.50
C LEU A 60 -4.30 -20.88 -15.76
N CYS A 61 -5.56 -21.28 -15.58
CA CYS A 61 -6.47 -21.65 -16.68
C CYS A 61 -7.55 -20.60 -16.94
N HIS A 62 -7.79 -19.69 -16.01
CA HIS A 62 -8.88 -18.73 -16.07
C HIS A 62 -8.39 -17.29 -16.13
N SER A 63 -9.12 -16.46 -16.88
CA SER A 63 -8.90 -15.03 -16.95
C SER A 63 -9.96 -14.27 -16.16
N GLY A 64 -9.59 -13.07 -15.70
CA GLY A 64 -10.57 -12.07 -15.33
C GLY A 64 -11.34 -11.55 -16.55
N GLY A 65 -12.33 -10.70 -16.30
CA GLY A 65 -13.10 -10.09 -17.37
C GLY A 65 -13.70 -8.77 -16.97
N SER A 66 -14.46 -8.17 -17.88
CA SER A 66 -15.09 -6.89 -17.62
C SER A 66 -16.53 -6.86 -18.11
N TYR A 67 -17.35 -6.07 -17.43
CA TYR A 67 -18.72 -5.79 -17.86
C TYR A 67 -19.04 -4.31 -17.64
N THR A 68 -19.99 -3.81 -18.43
CA THR A 68 -20.44 -2.43 -18.30
C THR A 68 -21.60 -2.35 -17.30
N SER A 69 -21.44 -1.54 -16.26
CA SER A 69 -22.50 -1.17 -15.31
C SER A 69 -22.79 0.32 -15.44
N GLY A 70 -23.88 0.67 -16.12
CA GLY A 70 -24.19 2.05 -16.46
C GLY A 70 -23.12 2.66 -17.38
N LYS A 71 -22.44 3.72 -16.92
CA LYS A 71 -21.34 4.37 -17.65
C LYS A 71 -19.94 3.88 -17.25
N LYS A 72 -19.84 2.88 -16.35
CA LYS A 72 -18.57 2.40 -15.81
C LYS A 72 -18.27 1.00 -16.33
N VAL A 73 -17.01 0.78 -16.72
CA VAL A 73 -16.47 -0.56 -16.95
C VAL A 73 -16.02 -1.10 -15.59
N VAL A 74 -16.53 -2.26 -15.21
CA VAL A 74 -16.12 -2.99 -14.01
C VAL A 74 -15.24 -4.14 -14.45
N THR A 75 -14.06 -4.26 -13.87
CA THR A 75 -13.11 -5.36 -14.14
C THR A 75 -13.08 -6.28 -12.92
N LEU A 76 -13.07 -7.58 -13.16
CA LEU A 76 -13.14 -8.64 -12.16
C LEU A 76 -11.97 -9.61 -12.32
N GLY A 77 -11.48 -10.17 -11.21
CA GLY A 77 -10.53 -11.29 -11.21
C GLY A 77 -11.16 -12.56 -11.76
N SER A 78 -10.33 -13.60 -11.97
CA SER A 78 -10.76 -14.88 -12.53
C SER A 78 -11.89 -15.53 -11.73
N CYS A 79 -11.77 -15.57 -10.40
CA CYS A 79 -12.81 -16.12 -9.53
C CYS A 79 -14.12 -15.32 -9.61
N GLN A 80 -14.05 -13.99 -9.50
CA GLN A 80 -15.23 -13.12 -9.54
C GLN A 80 -15.89 -13.13 -10.92
N TRP A 81 -15.10 -13.19 -11.99
CA TRP A 81 -15.59 -13.31 -13.36
C TRP A 81 -16.28 -14.65 -13.60
N CYS A 82 -15.72 -15.74 -13.08
CA CYS A 82 -16.37 -17.06 -13.09
C CYS A 82 -17.71 -17.03 -12.36
N HIS A 83 -17.77 -16.47 -11.15
CA HIS A 83 -19.03 -16.33 -10.41
C HIS A 83 -20.04 -15.43 -11.12
N TYR A 84 -19.58 -14.36 -11.76
CA TYR A 84 -20.42 -13.46 -12.54
C TYR A 84 -21.01 -14.16 -13.77
N LYS A 85 -20.20 -14.91 -14.52
CA LYS A 85 -20.65 -15.63 -15.72
C LYS A 85 -21.53 -16.81 -15.41
N THR A 86 -21.22 -17.57 -14.37
CA THR A 86 -21.95 -18.81 -14.06
C THR A 86 -23.09 -18.63 -13.07
N GLY A 87 -23.32 -17.41 -12.54
CA GLY A 87 -24.28 -17.20 -11.47
C GLY A 87 -24.01 -18.08 -10.26
N TYR A 88 -22.75 -18.13 -9.81
CA TYR A 88 -22.29 -19.06 -8.75
C TYR A 88 -22.54 -20.55 -9.08
N GLY A 89 -22.31 -20.94 -10.33
CA GLY A 89 -22.50 -22.31 -10.81
C GLY A 89 -23.93 -22.68 -11.20
N ALA A 90 -24.91 -21.79 -10.99
CA ALA A 90 -26.30 -22.01 -11.39
C ALA A 90 -26.48 -22.13 -12.91
N ASP A 91 -25.62 -21.46 -13.69
CA ASP A 91 -25.58 -21.49 -15.15
C ASP A 91 -24.17 -21.85 -15.64
N SER A 92 -23.84 -23.12 -15.56
CA SER A 92 -22.58 -23.69 -16.05
C SER A 92 -22.65 -24.10 -17.52
N SER A 93 -23.35 -23.32 -18.36
CA SER A 93 -23.37 -23.54 -19.81
C SER A 93 -21.96 -23.47 -20.42
N GLU A 94 -21.74 -24.18 -21.53
CA GLU A 94 -20.42 -24.20 -22.19
C GLU A 94 -19.96 -22.79 -22.59
N GLU A 95 -20.88 -21.94 -23.04
CA GLU A 95 -20.60 -20.54 -23.36
C GLU A 95 -20.05 -19.77 -22.14
N ASN A 96 -20.73 -19.87 -21.00
CA ASN A 96 -20.30 -19.17 -19.78
C ASN A 96 -18.97 -19.69 -19.26
N LEU A 97 -18.74 -21.01 -19.31
CA LEU A 97 -17.48 -21.61 -18.89
C LEU A 97 -16.33 -21.19 -19.81
N LEU A 98 -16.53 -21.24 -21.14
CA LEU A 98 -15.54 -20.79 -22.11
C LEU A 98 -15.18 -19.32 -21.95
N ALA A 99 -16.15 -18.47 -21.61
CA ALA A 99 -15.92 -17.04 -21.38
C ALA A 99 -15.02 -16.73 -20.16
N THR A 100 -14.71 -17.72 -19.34
CA THR A 100 -13.83 -17.58 -18.15
C THR A 100 -12.42 -18.11 -18.38
N LEU A 101 -12.16 -18.82 -19.49
CA LEU A 101 -10.86 -19.42 -19.74
C LEU A 101 -9.90 -18.39 -20.36
N ASN A 102 -8.63 -18.47 -19.95
CA ASN A 102 -7.53 -17.84 -20.67
C ASN A 102 -7.10 -18.75 -21.84
N PRO A 103 -6.16 -18.32 -22.70
CA PRO A 103 -5.69 -19.13 -23.82
C PRO A 103 -5.12 -20.50 -23.41
N TYR A 104 -4.38 -20.59 -22.29
CA TYR A 104 -3.85 -21.85 -21.77
C TYR A 104 -4.96 -22.82 -21.32
N GLY A 105 -5.95 -22.32 -20.57
CA GLY A 105 -7.11 -23.09 -20.15
C GLY A 105 -7.94 -23.59 -21.34
N LEU A 106 -8.05 -22.77 -22.39
CA LEU A 106 -8.68 -23.18 -23.64
C LEU A 106 -7.89 -24.29 -24.35
N ALA A 107 -6.57 -24.16 -24.43
CA ALA A 107 -5.69 -25.18 -25.00
C ALA A 107 -5.81 -26.52 -24.25
N TYR A 108 -5.86 -26.47 -22.92
CA TYR A 108 -6.07 -27.64 -22.07
C TYR A 108 -7.46 -28.27 -22.29
N LYS A 109 -8.54 -27.47 -22.28
CA LYS A 109 -9.91 -27.94 -22.58
C LYS A 109 -9.99 -28.64 -23.93
N ASN A 110 -9.31 -28.12 -24.95
CA ASN A 110 -9.31 -28.70 -26.30
C ASN A 110 -8.70 -30.11 -26.36
N LYS A 111 -7.88 -30.51 -25.37
CA LYS A 111 -7.37 -31.89 -25.29
C LYS A 111 -8.34 -32.87 -24.64
N TRP A 112 -9.40 -32.42 -23.98
CA TRP A 112 -10.31 -33.29 -23.22
C TRP A 112 -10.95 -34.39 -24.07
N GLN A 113 -11.27 -34.12 -25.33
CA GLN A 113 -11.88 -35.10 -26.24
C GLN A 113 -10.96 -36.29 -26.54
N THR A 114 -9.63 -36.11 -26.47
CA THR A 114 -8.64 -37.13 -26.85
C THR A 114 -7.92 -37.73 -25.65
N ARG A 115 -7.86 -37.03 -24.51
CA ARG A 115 -7.08 -37.42 -23.33
C ARG A 115 -7.84 -37.33 -22.00
N GLY A 116 -9.11 -36.90 -22.05
CA GLY A 116 -9.89 -36.57 -20.86
C GLY A 116 -9.39 -35.31 -20.16
N ARG A 117 -10.10 -34.90 -19.11
CA ARG A 117 -9.71 -33.82 -18.19
C ARG A 117 -8.71 -34.38 -17.17
N THR A 118 -7.44 -34.51 -17.58
CA THR A 118 -6.39 -35.23 -16.84
C THR A 118 -5.06 -34.49 -16.84
N ALA A 119 -4.15 -34.85 -15.92
CA ALA A 119 -2.76 -34.39 -15.92
C ALA A 119 -2.05 -34.63 -17.27
N ALA A 120 -2.33 -35.75 -17.93
CA ALA A 120 -1.76 -36.08 -19.25
C ALA A 120 -2.25 -35.16 -20.39
N ALA A 121 -3.38 -34.48 -20.22
CA ALA A 121 -3.86 -33.47 -21.15
C ALA A 121 -3.15 -32.11 -20.96
N LEU A 122 -2.75 -31.76 -19.72
CA LEU A 122 -1.88 -30.60 -19.46
C LEU A 122 -0.49 -30.81 -20.05
N LEU A 123 0.12 -31.96 -19.81
CA LEU A 123 1.44 -32.30 -20.40
C LEU A 123 1.39 -32.38 -21.94
N ALA A 124 0.21 -32.58 -22.53
CA ALA A 124 0.06 -32.63 -23.99
C ALA A 124 0.18 -31.27 -24.68
N ILE A 125 0.05 -30.17 -23.92
CA ILE A 125 0.19 -28.80 -24.42
C ILE A 125 1.53 -28.17 -24.04
N ASP A 126 2.46 -28.92 -23.43
CA ASP A 126 3.78 -28.39 -22.99
C ASP A 126 4.57 -27.67 -24.09
N GLY A 127 4.46 -28.15 -25.32
CA GLY A 127 5.13 -27.57 -26.49
C GLY A 127 4.35 -26.48 -27.22
N ASP A 128 3.10 -26.23 -26.83
CA ASP A 128 2.27 -25.17 -27.41
C ASP A 128 2.69 -23.81 -26.80
N ASP A 129 2.49 -22.74 -27.56
CA ASP A 129 2.60 -21.33 -27.12
C ASP A 129 1.16 -20.80 -27.10
N SER A 130 0.53 -20.82 -25.93
CA SER A 130 -0.93 -20.66 -25.87
C SER A 130 -1.37 -19.21 -26.00
N ASP A 131 -0.59 -18.26 -25.51
CA ASP A 131 -0.90 -16.83 -25.54
C ASP A 131 -0.15 -16.04 -26.63
N GLY A 132 0.79 -16.69 -27.33
CA GLY A 132 1.46 -16.17 -28.52
C GLY A 132 2.62 -15.22 -28.21
N ASP A 133 3.22 -15.33 -27.02
CA ASP A 133 4.33 -14.49 -26.58
C ASP A 133 5.73 -14.97 -27.06
N GLY A 134 5.77 -16.13 -27.72
CA GLY A 134 6.98 -16.77 -28.25
C GLY A 134 7.66 -17.76 -27.30
N PHE A 135 7.06 -18.06 -26.15
CA PHE A 135 7.52 -19.07 -25.20
C PHE A 135 6.54 -20.24 -25.17
N SER A 136 7.06 -21.46 -24.96
CA SER A 136 6.18 -22.63 -24.82
C SER A 136 5.67 -22.72 -23.40
N ASN A 137 4.47 -23.29 -23.23
CA ASN A 137 3.83 -23.50 -21.93
C ASN A 137 4.77 -24.14 -20.91
N ALA A 138 5.53 -25.18 -21.29
CA ALA A 138 6.48 -25.83 -20.38
C ALA A 138 7.62 -24.91 -19.90
N LYS A 139 8.07 -24.00 -20.76
CA LYS A 139 9.13 -23.05 -20.43
C LYS A 139 8.63 -21.99 -19.46
N GLU A 140 7.40 -21.54 -19.64
CA GLU A 140 6.72 -20.59 -18.75
C GLU A 140 6.43 -21.21 -17.38
N ILE A 141 5.81 -22.39 -17.36
CA ILE A 141 5.56 -23.12 -16.12
C ILE A 141 6.87 -23.40 -15.39
N GLY A 142 7.93 -23.77 -16.12
CA GLY A 142 9.27 -23.94 -15.55
C GLY A 142 9.89 -22.64 -15.00
N ALA A 143 9.58 -21.49 -15.61
CA ALA A 143 9.98 -20.17 -15.15
C ALA A 143 9.08 -19.61 -14.04
N GLY A 144 7.96 -20.27 -13.75
CA GLY A 144 6.95 -19.81 -12.81
C GLY A 144 6.13 -18.65 -13.36
N THR A 145 5.91 -18.57 -14.68
CA THR A 145 5.12 -17.54 -15.36
C THR A 145 3.84 -18.13 -15.96
N TYR A 146 2.82 -17.30 -16.23
CA TYR A 146 1.49 -17.73 -16.64
C TYR A 146 1.39 -17.98 -18.15
N PRO A 147 1.27 -19.23 -18.63
CA PRO A 147 1.21 -19.57 -20.06
C PRO A 147 -0.06 -19.12 -20.81
N GLY A 148 -0.93 -18.37 -20.14
CA GLY A 148 -2.14 -17.79 -20.71
C GLY A 148 -2.15 -16.27 -20.60
N ASP A 149 -1.02 -15.64 -20.28
CA ASP A 149 -0.86 -14.21 -20.13
C ASP A 149 0.49 -13.74 -20.69
N ALA A 150 0.48 -13.26 -21.94
CA ALA A 150 1.65 -12.74 -22.64
C ALA A 150 2.33 -11.54 -21.92
N ALA A 151 1.70 -10.96 -20.90
CA ALA A 151 2.32 -9.95 -20.05
C ALA A 151 3.24 -10.55 -18.98
N ASP A 152 3.20 -11.84 -18.72
CA ASP A 152 3.98 -12.57 -17.73
C ASP A 152 4.77 -13.70 -18.40
N ASP A 153 5.92 -13.33 -18.98
CA ASP A 153 6.75 -14.24 -19.79
C ASP A 153 8.13 -14.52 -19.15
N PRO A 154 8.87 -15.56 -19.59
CA PRO A 154 10.16 -15.96 -19.01
C PRO A 154 11.30 -14.94 -19.17
N SER A 155 11.14 -13.89 -19.96
CA SER A 155 12.09 -12.77 -20.03
C SER A 155 11.90 -11.75 -18.91
N LYS A 156 10.75 -11.78 -18.24
CA LYS A 156 10.40 -10.90 -17.13
C LYS A 156 10.71 -11.55 -15.79
N ILE A 157 10.99 -10.71 -14.80
CA ILE A 157 11.12 -11.13 -13.40
C ILE A 157 10.06 -10.44 -12.55
N PRO A 158 9.61 -11.01 -11.43
CA PRO A 158 8.71 -10.32 -10.52
C PRO A 158 9.29 -8.97 -10.09
N ALA A 159 8.44 -7.94 -10.09
CA ALA A 159 8.84 -6.62 -9.61
C ALA A 159 9.38 -6.70 -8.16
N PRO A 160 10.41 -5.90 -7.81
CA PRO A 160 10.91 -5.82 -6.45
C PRO A 160 9.76 -5.53 -5.48
N SER A 161 9.70 -6.28 -4.38
CA SER A 161 8.61 -6.19 -3.43
C SER A 161 9.08 -6.29 -1.97
N ARG A 162 8.27 -5.73 -1.08
CA ARG A 162 8.40 -5.85 0.37
C ARG A 162 7.02 -6.07 0.97
N VAL A 163 6.85 -7.19 1.67
CA VAL A 163 5.67 -7.43 2.50
C VAL A 163 5.93 -6.91 3.90
N LEU A 164 4.99 -6.13 4.43
CA LEU A 164 5.03 -5.56 5.77
C LEU A 164 3.79 -6.00 6.56
N SER A 165 4.00 -6.45 7.78
CA SER A 165 2.97 -6.89 8.72
C SER A 165 2.49 -5.77 9.63
N LEU A 166 1.33 -5.97 10.27
CA LEU A 166 0.83 -5.05 11.30
C LEU A 166 1.85 -4.82 12.41
N ALA A 167 2.51 -5.88 12.87
CA ALA A 167 3.54 -5.79 13.90
C ALA A 167 4.78 -4.98 13.45
N GLU A 168 5.11 -4.98 12.15
CA GLU A 168 6.12 -4.06 11.61
C GLU A 168 5.61 -2.63 11.62
N PHE A 169 4.40 -2.37 11.10
CA PHE A 169 3.83 -1.03 11.10
C PHE A 169 3.70 -0.44 12.51
N GLU A 170 3.25 -1.20 13.51
CA GLU A 170 3.18 -0.74 14.90
C GLU A 170 4.53 -0.38 15.52
N ARG A 171 5.62 -0.92 14.98
CA ARG A 171 7.00 -0.60 15.41
C ARG A 171 7.60 0.56 14.63
N MET A 172 6.95 1.05 13.58
CA MET A 172 7.34 2.24 12.83
C MET A 172 6.89 3.52 13.53
N ALA A 173 7.46 4.64 13.07
CA ALA A 173 6.94 5.99 13.26
C ALA A 173 5.42 6.05 13.09
N GLN A 174 4.68 6.44 14.13
CA GLN A 174 3.23 6.54 14.09
C GLN A 174 2.82 7.96 13.74
N HIS A 175 1.80 8.10 12.88
CA HIS A 175 1.13 9.34 12.57
C HIS A 175 -0.33 9.25 13.02
N THR A 176 -0.83 10.33 13.64
CA THR A 176 -2.21 10.45 14.09
C THR A 176 -2.75 11.78 13.59
N GLN A 177 -3.95 11.76 13.02
CA GLN A 177 -4.62 12.98 12.57
C GLN A 177 -6.14 12.88 12.73
N PHE A 178 -6.73 13.96 13.24
CA PHE A 178 -8.17 14.19 13.27
C PHE A 178 -8.55 15.08 12.09
N MET A 179 -9.60 14.68 11.36
CA MET A 179 -10.07 15.42 10.18
C MET A 179 -11.51 15.04 9.82
N MET A 180 -12.08 15.84 8.92
CA MET A 180 -13.33 15.50 8.24
C MET A 180 -13.05 14.51 7.10
N MET A 181 -13.87 13.47 7.02
CA MET A 181 -14.00 12.60 5.86
C MET A 181 -15.32 12.94 5.19
N ASN A 182 -15.25 13.68 4.09
CA ASN A 182 -16.41 14.08 3.33
C ASN A 182 -16.63 13.11 2.14
N ALA A 183 -17.85 12.58 2.02
CA ALA A 183 -18.23 11.55 1.08
C ALA A 183 -19.41 11.98 0.18
N SER A 184 -19.21 11.93 -1.14
CA SER A 184 -20.23 12.35 -2.11
C SER A 184 -21.55 11.57 -2.03
N LYS A 185 -21.54 10.27 -1.68
CA LYS A 185 -22.75 9.39 -1.75
C LYS A 185 -23.16 8.74 -0.44
N SER A 186 -22.39 8.96 0.62
CA SER A 186 -22.57 8.33 1.92
C SER A 186 -22.40 9.37 3.02
N ASP A 187 -22.51 8.96 4.28
CA ASP A 187 -22.33 9.88 5.41
C ASP A 187 -20.91 10.42 5.51
N ASP A 188 -20.86 11.70 5.84
CA ASP A 188 -19.69 12.39 6.30
C ASP A 188 -19.38 12.01 7.74
N ARG A 189 -18.12 12.18 8.15
CA ARG A 189 -17.74 11.99 9.54
C ARG A 189 -16.51 12.78 9.94
N TYR A 190 -16.50 13.23 11.18
CA TYR A 190 -15.26 13.60 11.85
C TYR A 190 -14.69 12.38 12.55
N THR A 191 -13.41 12.09 12.34
CA THR A 191 -12.78 10.91 12.93
C THR A 191 -11.28 11.09 13.05
N GLU A 192 -10.69 10.39 14.02
CA GLU A 192 -9.23 10.31 14.18
C GLU A 192 -8.71 9.01 13.57
N TYR A 193 -7.76 9.12 12.64
CA TYR A 193 -7.02 7.97 12.14
C TYR A 193 -5.63 7.90 12.76
N ARG A 194 -5.15 6.67 12.94
CA ARG A 194 -3.76 6.39 13.32
C ARG A 194 -3.16 5.31 12.44
N GLY A 195 -1.91 5.54 12.04
CA GLY A 195 -1.18 4.65 11.15
C GLY A 195 0.20 5.18 10.80
N ILE A 196 0.62 4.98 9.55
CA ILE A 196 1.92 5.40 9.03
C ILE A 196 1.73 6.51 8.00
N ASP A 197 2.50 7.59 8.12
CA ASP A 197 2.64 8.59 7.06
C ASP A 197 3.18 7.92 5.78
N LEU A 198 2.44 8.04 4.67
CA LEU A 198 2.87 7.45 3.41
C LEU A 198 4.06 8.19 2.81
N GLU A 199 4.26 9.48 3.11
CA GLU A 199 5.45 10.18 2.63
C GLU A 199 6.73 9.51 3.16
N ASP A 200 6.86 9.35 4.47
CA ASP A 200 8.05 8.76 5.06
C ASP A 200 8.19 7.26 4.69
N LEU A 201 7.08 6.51 4.60
CA LEU A 201 7.10 5.10 4.17
C LEU A 201 7.60 4.94 2.73
N ILE A 202 7.03 5.70 1.79
CA ILE A 202 7.36 5.59 0.36
C ILE A 202 8.76 6.16 0.11
N ARG A 203 9.13 7.30 0.72
CA ARG A 203 10.50 7.83 0.60
C ARG A 203 11.56 6.88 1.12
N ALA A 204 11.26 6.06 2.12
CA ALA A 204 12.21 5.10 2.65
C ALA A 204 12.60 4.04 1.60
N ILE A 205 11.71 3.68 0.67
CA ILE A 205 11.93 2.54 -0.25
C ILE A 205 11.90 2.88 -1.73
N MET A 206 11.27 3.97 -2.17
CA MET A 206 11.10 4.27 -3.60
C MET A 206 12.45 4.41 -4.33
N LEU A 207 12.47 4.11 -5.63
CA LEU A 207 13.54 4.49 -6.55
C LEU A 207 13.31 5.93 -7.03
N ASP A 208 14.36 6.58 -7.53
CA ASP A 208 14.25 7.97 -8.02
C ASP A 208 13.41 8.08 -9.31
N SER A 209 13.16 6.95 -9.99
CA SER A 209 12.25 6.87 -11.14
C SER A 209 10.77 6.90 -10.76
N ALA A 210 10.43 6.79 -9.48
CA ALA A 210 9.04 6.72 -9.04
C ALA A 210 8.30 8.05 -9.29
N THR A 211 7.07 7.95 -9.78
CA THR A 211 6.21 9.11 -10.13
C THR A 211 4.89 9.14 -9.35
N GLY A 212 4.40 7.99 -8.91
CA GLY A 212 3.17 7.85 -8.14
C GLY A 212 3.06 6.49 -7.46
N ILE A 213 1.94 6.28 -6.78
CA ILE A 213 1.53 4.96 -6.30
C ILE A 213 0.12 4.62 -6.79
N THR A 214 -0.14 3.34 -7.01
CA THR A 214 -1.49 2.80 -7.17
C THR A 214 -1.80 1.90 -5.98
N VAL A 215 -2.90 2.18 -5.28
CA VAL A 215 -3.30 1.48 -4.05
C VAL A 215 -4.48 0.58 -4.37
N TYR A 216 -4.34 -0.71 -4.07
CA TYR A 216 -5.35 -1.73 -4.39
C TYR A 216 -6.01 -2.29 -3.13
N ALA A 217 -7.33 -2.47 -3.26
CA ALA A 217 -8.14 -3.33 -2.43
C ALA A 217 -8.23 -4.74 -3.06
N PRO A 218 -8.51 -5.79 -2.28
CA PRO A 218 -8.55 -7.16 -2.78
C PRO A 218 -9.74 -7.45 -3.70
N ASP A 219 -10.74 -6.55 -3.77
CA ASP A 219 -11.86 -6.64 -4.69
C ASP A 219 -11.54 -6.06 -6.08
N GLY A 220 -10.30 -5.60 -6.30
CA GLY A 220 -9.84 -4.99 -7.54
C GLY A 220 -10.04 -3.48 -7.63
N PHE A 221 -10.64 -2.85 -6.61
CA PHE A 221 -10.69 -1.39 -6.56
C PHE A 221 -9.28 -0.82 -6.43
N ALA A 222 -8.96 0.16 -7.27
CA ALA A 222 -7.64 0.78 -7.32
C ALA A 222 -7.76 2.30 -7.41
N THR A 223 -6.91 3.00 -6.66
CA THR A 223 -6.79 4.46 -6.72
C THR A 223 -5.34 4.84 -6.99
N TYR A 224 -5.14 5.68 -8.01
CA TYR A 224 -3.84 6.27 -8.30
C TYR A 224 -3.62 7.56 -7.50
N HIS A 225 -2.41 7.73 -6.99
CA HIS A 225 -1.95 8.89 -6.24
C HIS A 225 -0.59 9.34 -6.77
N PRO A 226 -0.46 10.55 -7.37
CA PRO A 226 0.84 11.07 -7.78
C PRO A 226 1.75 11.27 -6.56
N LEU A 227 3.06 11.18 -6.72
CA LEU A 227 3.97 11.47 -5.60
C LEU A 227 3.94 12.95 -5.23
N LYS A 228 3.91 13.85 -6.22
CA LYS A 228 4.03 15.30 -6.00
C LYS A 228 2.70 16.00 -6.22
N PRO A 229 2.44 17.14 -5.54
CA PRO A 229 1.29 17.97 -5.81
C PRO A 229 1.26 18.45 -7.26
N SER A 230 0.07 18.49 -7.86
CA SER A 230 -0.20 19.08 -9.17
C SER A 230 -1.40 20.01 -9.06
N ALA A 231 -1.27 21.24 -9.60
CA ALA A 231 -2.32 22.25 -9.54
C ALA A 231 -3.53 21.93 -10.43
N ASN A 232 -3.36 21.07 -11.43
CA ASN A 232 -4.37 20.73 -12.42
C ASN A 232 -4.94 19.32 -12.23
N ASP A 233 -4.58 18.65 -11.14
CA ASP A 233 -4.96 17.25 -10.88
C ASP A 233 -5.87 17.16 -9.66
N SER A 234 -7.03 16.56 -9.83
CA SER A 234 -7.93 16.23 -8.71
C SER A 234 -7.35 15.11 -7.82
N SER A 235 -6.34 14.36 -8.28
CA SER A 235 -5.71 13.26 -7.55
C SER A 235 -4.88 13.67 -6.33
N TYR A 236 -4.98 12.94 -5.23
CA TYR A 236 -4.29 13.23 -3.98
C TYR A 236 -2.82 12.83 -4.07
N HIS A 237 -1.93 13.74 -3.66
CA HIS A 237 -0.49 13.50 -3.69
C HIS A 237 -0.01 12.75 -2.46
N VAL A 238 1.03 11.94 -2.61
CA VAL A 238 1.61 11.18 -1.49
C VAL A 238 2.56 12.03 -0.65
N LEU A 239 3.38 12.88 -1.30
CA LEU A 239 4.46 13.63 -0.66
C LEU A 239 4.07 15.08 -0.45
N GLY A 240 4.09 15.54 0.81
CA GLY A 240 3.72 16.89 1.18
C GLY A 240 2.67 16.94 2.28
N ILE A 241 2.25 18.17 2.58
CA ILE A 241 1.24 18.46 3.59
C ILE A 241 -0.03 18.98 2.94
N TYR A 242 -1.15 18.75 3.62
CA TYR A 242 -2.47 19.24 3.26
C TYR A 242 -2.87 20.42 4.14
N PRO A 243 -3.74 21.31 3.64
CA PRO A 243 -4.24 22.43 4.43
C PRO A 243 -5.03 21.96 5.66
N LYS A 244 -4.95 22.76 6.73
CA LYS A 244 -5.70 22.51 7.97
C LYS A 244 -7.18 22.76 7.75
N GLY A 245 -8.01 21.90 8.33
CA GLY A 245 -9.47 22.06 8.32
C GLY A 245 -9.99 22.86 9.50
N THR A 246 -11.29 23.14 9.43
CA THR A 246 -12.08 23.73 10.51
C THR A 246 -13.12 22.70 10.94
N PHE A 247 -13.41 22.62 12.23
CA PHE A 247 -14.49 21.80 12.76
C PHE A 247 -15.81 22.55 12.55
N TYR A 248 -16.68 21.98 11.72
CA TYR A 248 -18.01 22.48 11.46
C TYR A 248 -19.03 21.63 12.20
N TYR A 249 -19.98 22.28 12.88
CA TYR A 249 -21.09 21.59 13.52
C TYR A 249 -22.38 22.37 13.29
N ASP A 250 -23.40 21.66 12.84
CA ASP A 250 -24.77 22.14 12.80
C ASP A 250 -25.70 21.01 13.26
N ARG A 251 -26.74 21.39 14.02
CA ARG A 251 -27.70 20.43 14.56
C ARG A 251 -28.40 19.65 13.44
N GLN A 252 -28.73 20.28 12.31
CA GLN A 252 -29.38 19.66 11.16
C GLN A 252 -28.55 18.51 10.58
N ALA A 253 -27.23 18.71 10.50
CA ALA A 253 -26.28 17.74 9.95
C ALA A 253 -26.02 16.55 10.88
N ASP A 254 -26.12 16.75 12.20
CA ASP A 254 -25.78 15.76 13.21
C ASP A 254 -26.72 14.55 13.18
N MET A 255 -26.16 13.38 12.83
CA MET A 255 -26.88 12.11 12.81
C MET A 255 -27.37 11.65 14.19
N ALA A 256 -26.69 12.03 15.28
CA ALA A 256 -27.14 11.66 16.63
C ALA A 256 -28.39 12.44 17.03
N THR A 257 -28.49 13.71 16.61
CA THR A 257 -29.66 14.55 16.88
C THR A 257 -30.78 14.36 15.84
N ASN A 258 -30.43 14.06 14.59
CA ASN A 258 -31.36 13.87 13.48
C ASN A 258 -31.11 12.52 12.77
N PRO A 259 -31.45 11.37 13.37
CA PRO A 259 -31.10 10.05 12.84
C PRO A 259 -31.75 9.71 11.48
N ALA A 260 -32.82 10.41 11.11
CA ALA A 260 -33.51 10.17 9.83
C ALA A 260 -32.96 11.01 8.66
N THR A 261 -32.36 12.17 8.94
CA THR A 261 -32.03 13.18 7.91
C THR A 261 -30.64 13.79 8.05
N GLY A 262 -29.97 13.61 9.19
CA GLY A 262 -28.59 14.02 9.39
C GLY A 262 -27.66 13.21 8.49
N TRP A 263 -26.51 13.80 8.16
CA TRP A 263 -25.55 13.27 7.19
C TRP A 263 -24.11 13.28 7.69
N CYS A 264 -23.84 13.86 8.86
CA CYS A 264 -22.51 13.91 9.45
C CYS A 264 -22.47 13.21 10.82
N ASP A 265 -21.54 12.28 10.97
CA ASP A 265 -21.25 11.58 12.22
C ASP A 265 -20.19 12.34 13.04
N TYR A 266 -20.59 12.78 14.23
CA TYR A 266 -19.75 13.49 15.21
C TYR A 266 -19.35 12.61 16.41
N SER A 267 -19.58 11.30 16.35
CA SER A 267 -19.40 10.38 17.48
C SER A 267 -17.94 10.10 17.86
N SER A 268 -16.97 10.54 17.04
CA SER A 268 -15.54 10.37 17.34
C SER A 268 -15.20 10.98 18.71
N PRO A 269 -14.46 10.26 19.58
CA PRO A 269 -13.95 10.82 20.83
C PRO A 269 -13.11 12.09 20.63
N ALA A 270 -12.41 12.19 19.51
CA ALA A 270 -11.59 13.36 19.17
C ALA A 270 -12.41 14.59 18.74
N ALA A 271 -13.72 14.42 18.47
CA ALA A 271 -14.66 15.51 18.25
C ALA A 271 -15.25 16.07 19.56
N ALA A 272 -15.14 15.32 20.68
CA ALA A 272 -15.74 15.71 21.94
C ALA A 272 -15.20 17.06 22.45
N GLY A 273 -16.11 17.97 22.79
CA GLY A 273 -15.79 19.29 23.34
C GLY A 273 -15.37 20.33 22.29
N ARG A 274 -15.31 19.97 21.00
CA ARG A 274 -15.07 20.93 19.93
C ARG A 274 -16.29 21.79 19.65
N VAL A 275 -16.05 23.01 19.16
CA VAL A 275 -17.12 23.97 18.82
C VAL A 275 -17.10 24.32 17.34
N ASN A 276 -18.28 24.62 16.77
CA ASN A 276 -18.40 25.05 15.38
C ASN A 276 -17.48 26.24 15.10
N GLY A 277 -16.69 26.17 14.02
CA GLY A 277 -15.72 27.19 13.62
C GLY A 277 -14.33 27.03 14.26
N GLU A 278 -14.11 26.04 15.14
CA GLU A 278 -12.81 25.78 15.74
C GLU A 278 -11.81 25.23 14.70
N GLY A 279 -10.61 25.79 14.63
CA GLY A 279 -9.54 25.26 13.77
C GLY A 279 -9.05 23.88 14.23
N ILE A 280 -8.99 22.92 13.31
CA ILE A 280 -8.47 21.58 13.62
C ILE A 280 -6.94 21.61 13.59
N THR A 281 -6.33 21.27 14.72
CA THR A 281 -4.88 21.22 14.88
C THR A 281 -4.38 19.79 14.91
N ASN A 282 -3.47 19.46 13.99
CA ASN A 282 -2.70 18.21 13.97
C ASN A 282 -1.21 18.55 14.20
N PRO A 283 -0.57 18.07 15.28
CA PRO A 283 0.81 18.46 15.63
C PRO A 283 1.84 18.17 14.54
N ASP A 284 1.70 17.05 13.85
CA ASP A 284 2.59 16.58 12.78
C ASP A 284 2.09 16.96 11.37
N ASP A 285 1.18 17.94 11.29
CA ASP A 285 0.51 18.40 10.07
C ASP A 285 -0.36 17.31 9.42
N LEU A 286 -1.17 17.65 8.42
CA LEU A 286 -2.03 16.69 7.72
C LEU A 286 -1.26 16.08 6.54
N LYS A 287 -1.21 14.76 6.47
CA LYS A 287 -0.55 14.01 5.38
C LYS A 287 -1.42 12.86 4.90
N MET A 288 -1.10 12.32 3.73
CA MET A 288 -1.68 11.05 3.30
C MET A 288 -1.11 9.92 4.16
N MET A 289 -1.96 9.05 4.71
CA MET A 289 -1.53 7.99 5.61
C MET A 289 -2.08 6.61 5.24
N LEU A 290 -1.37 5.56 5.63
CA LEU A 290 -1.86 4.19 5.72
C LEU A 290 -2.34 3.95 7.15
N ALA A 291 -3.63 4.14 7.39
CA ALA A 291 -4.26 3.94 8.69
C ALA A 291 -4.52 2.45 8.96
N PHE A 292 -4.38 2.05 10.22
CA PHE A 292 -4.81 0.73 10.72
C PHE A 292 -5.63 0.84 12.02
N LYS A 293 -5.82 2.08 12.52
CA LYS A 293 -6.77 2.39 13.58
C LYS A 293 -7.65 3.58 13.23
N ARG A 294 -8.89 3.56 13.72
CA ARG A 294 -9.84 4.67 13.71
C ARG A 294 -10.42 4.84 15.11
N ASP A 295 -10.36 6.06 15.64
CA ASP A 295 -10.85 6.42 16.97
C ASP A 295 -10.31 5.50 18.08
N GLY A 296 -9.03 5.11 17.97
CA GLY A 296 -8.32 4.25 18.92
C GLY A 296 -8.42 2.74 18.65
N GLU A 297 -9.43 2.30 17.88
CA GLU A 297 -9.71 0.90 17.60
C GLU A 297 -9.12 0.44 16.27
N TYR A 298 -8.80 -0.84 16.13
CA TYR A 298 -8.35 -1.38 14.84
C TYR A 298 -9.49 -1.35 13.82
N LEU A 299 -9.14 -1.07 12.57
CA LEU A 299 -10.10 -1.07 11.47
C LEU A 299 -10.73 -2.46 11.29
N THR A 300 -12.06 -2.50 11.15
CA THR A 300 -12.80 -3.74 10.88
C THR A 300 -12.32 -4.35 9.57
N PRO A 301 -11.79 -5.59 9.57
CA PRO A 301 -11.29 -6.25 8.37
C PRO A 301 -12.32 -6.31 7.25
N GLY A 302 -11.85 -6.15 6.02
CA GLY A 302 -12.69 -6.26 4.84
C GLY A 302 -13.17 -7.68 4.59
N LEU A 303 -14.42 -7.82 4.13
CA LEU A 303 -15.02 -9.08 3.70
C LEU A 303 -15.93 -8.84 2.50
N LEU A 304 -16.16 -9.87 1.69
CA LEU A 304 -17.18 -9.82 0.64
C LEU A 304 -18.53 -10.15 1.25
N ASN A 305 -19.50 -9.25 1.06
CA ASN A 305 -20.88 -9.52 1.43
C ASN A 305 -21.58 -10.43 0.39
N LEU A 306 -22.82 -10.82 0.66
CA LEU A 306 -23.62 -11.70 -0.23
C LEU A 306 -23.84 -11.13 -1.64
N SER A 307 -23.62 -9.83 -1.85
CA SER A 307 -23.67 -9.17 -3.16
C SER A 307 -22.30 -9.02 -3.82
N ASN A 308 -21.28 -9.70 -3.32
CA ASN A 308 -19.90 -9.63 -3.77
C ASN A 308 -19.30 -8.21 -3.72
N LYS A 309 -19.72 -7.41 -2.74
CA LYS A 309 -19.17 -6.07 -2.49
C LYS A 309 -18.31 -6.08 -1.25
N LEU A 310 -17.23 -5.33 -1.30
CA LEU A 310 -16.36 -5.09 -0.15
C LEU A 310 -17.12 -4.34 0.95
N ASP A 311 -17.29 -5.02 2.07
CA ASP A 311 -17.73 -4.49 3.35
C ASP A 311 -16.53 -4.44 4.32
N GLY A 312 -16.56 -3.53 5.29
CA GLY A 312 -15.41 -3.22 6.13
C GLY A 312 -14.43 -2.22 5.49
N GLU A 313 -13.44 -1.79 6.28
CA GLU A 313 -12.47 -0.78 5.86
C GLU A 313 -11.00 -1.14 6.13
N GLY A 314 -10.75 -2.17 6.94
CA GLY A 314 -9.44 -2.63 7.37
C GLY A 314 -8.95 -3.90 6.65
N PRO A 315 -7.79 -4.45 7.04
CA PRO A 315 -6.97 -4.05 8.18
C PRO A 315 -6.26 -2.71 7.98
N TYR A 316 -6.16 -2.25 6.73
CA TYR A 316 -5.54 -0.98 6.37
C TYR A 316 -6.44 -0.13 5.48
N ARG A 317 -6.31 1.18 5.60
CA ARG A 317 -6.98 2.17 4.77
C ARG A 317 -5.99 3.25 4.36
N VAL A 318 -5.93 3.60 3.07
CA VAL A 318 -5.22 4.83 2.66
C VAL A 318 -6.16 6.00 2.84
N VAL A 319 -5.75 7.00 3.61
CA VAL A 319 -6.58 8.13 4.01
C VAL A 319 -5.94 9.43 3.58
N PRO A 320 -6.44 10.07 2.50
CA PRO A 320 -6.05 11.42 2.15
C PRO A 320 -6.83 12.47 2.97
N PRO A 321 -6.17 13.54 3.47
CA PRO A 321 -6.86 14.74 3.95
C PRO A 321 -7.48 15.53 2.80
N GLN A 322 -8.41 16.45 3.11
CA GLN A 322 -8.97 17.35 2.11
C GLN A 322 -7.92 18.30 1.51
N LYS A 323 -7.94 18.48 0.19
CA LYS A 323 -7.19 19.51 -0.55
C LYS A 323 -7.81 20.89 -0.40
N THR A 324 -9.14 20.95 -0.38
CA THR A 324 -9.91 22.16 -0.14
C THR A 324 -10.84 21.89 1.04
N PRO A 325 -10.42 22.22 2.27
CA PRO A 325 -11.23 21.98 3.45
C PRO A 325 -12.52 22.79 3.41
N GLY A 326 -13.63 22.14 3.74
CA GLY A 326 -14.97 22.74 3.77
C GLY A 326 -15.81 22.13 4.89
N PRO A 327 -17.08 22.53 5.04
CA PRO A 327 -18.02 21.86 5.92
C PRO A 327 -18.42 20.46 5.39
N PRO A 328 -19.05 19.62 6.23
CA PRO A 328 -19.74 18.44 5.72
C PRO A 328 -20.93 18.89 4.86
N ASP A 329 -21.25 18.15 3.81
CA ASP A 329 -22.33 18.51 2.89
C ASP A 329 -23.28 17.33 2.65
N GLN A 330 -24.49 17.67 2.20
CA GLN A 330 -25.52 16.67 2.01
C GLN A 330 -25.09 15.62 0.98
N ARG A 331 -25.56 14.38 1.13
CA ARG A 331 -25.27 13.30 0.18
C ARG A 331 -25.84 13.64 -1.20
N SER A 332 -25.12 13.32 -2.28
CA SER A 332 -25.56 13.55 -3.67
C SER A 332 -26.85 12.82 -4.07
N ASN A 333 -27.27 11.83 -3.29
CA ASN A 333 -28.46 11.01 -3.52
C ASN A 333 -29.59 11.30 -2.52
N ALA A 334 -29.44 12.31 -1.65
CA ALA A 334 -30.51 12.78 -0.80
C ALA A 334 -31.62 13.46 -1.64
N PRO A 335 -32.86 13.57 -1.14
CA PRO A 335 -33.89 14.38 -1.77
C PRO A 335 -33.47 15.86 -1.85
N ASN A 336 -33.56 16.47 -3.04
CA ASN A 336 -33.19 17.86 -3.31
C ASN A 336 -31.81 18.23 -2.73
N PRO A 337 -30.73 17.51 -3.09
CA PRO A 337 -29.47 17.55 -2.36
C PRO A 337 -28.75 18.91 -2.49
N THR A 338 -29.05 19.67 -3.55
CA THR A 338 -28.45 20.98 -3.84
C THR A 338 -29.33 22.16 -3.38
N ALA A 339 -30.43 21.92 -2.66
CA ALA A 339 -31.37 22.97 -2.27
C ALA A 339 -30.87 23.77 -1.06
N GLU A 340 -30.40 25.00 -1.30
CA GLU A 340 -29.86 25.92 -0.28
C GLU A 340 -30.89 26.35 0.78
N ASP A 341 -32.18 26.31 0.46
CA ASP A 341 -33.27 26.60 1.39
C ASP A 341 -33.63 25.41 2.28
N ALA A 342 -33.26 24.19 1.87
CA ALA A 342 -33.52 22.96 2.61
C ALA A 342 -32.36 22.56 3.53
N TRP A 343 -31.11 22.87 3.15
CA TRP A 343 -29.91 22.35 3.80
C TRP A 343 -28.92 23.46 4.16
N ILE A 344 -28.42 23.45 5.41
CA ILE A 344 -27.35 24.37 5.84
C ILE A 344 -26.08 24.23 4.98
N TRP A 345 -25.79 23.01 4.54
CA TRP A 345 -24.68 22.68 3.63
C TRP A 345 -25.19 21.72 2.54
N PRO A 346 -25.70 22.24 1.43
CA PRO A 346 -26.16 21.42 0.31
C PRO A 346 -24.99 20.74 -0.38
N TYR A 347 -25.26 19.60 -1.03
CA TYR A 347 -24.30 18.87 -1.84
C TYR A 347 -23.66 19.76 -2.90
N ASN A 348 -22.34 19.75 -3.01
CA ASN A 348 -21.62 20.51 -4.02
C ASN A 348 -20.63 19.62 -4.79
N GLU A 349 -20.92 19.30 -6.05
CA GLU A 349 -20.04 18.46 -6.87
C GLU A 349 -18.66 19.06 -7.20
N ASP A 350 -18.46 20.36 -6.97
CA ASP A 350 -17.19 21.04 -7.19
C ASP A 350 -16.22 20.83 -6.00
N ASN A 351 -15.32 19.86 -6.18
CA ASN A 351 -14.24 19.56 -5.22
C ASN A 351 -13.26 20.72 -4.99
N SER A 352 -13.28 21.76 -5.83
CA SER A 352 -12.49 22.97 -5.57
C SER A 352 -13.10 23.85 -4.47
N ILE A 353 -14.35 23.58 -4.09
CA ILE A 353 -15.10 24.26 -3.03
C ILE A 353 -15.27 23.33 -1.82
N ASN A 354 -15.82 22.13 -2.03
CA ASN A 354 -16.02 21.10 -1.00
C ASN A 354 -15.39 19.78 -1.43
N ASP A 355 -14.22 19.47 -0.87
CA ASP A 355 -13.45 18.33 -1.31
C ASP A 355 -13.94 16.99 -0.71
N HIS A 356 -14.38 16.06 -1.55
CA HIS A 356 -14.88 14.74 -1.14
C HIS A 356 -13.78 13.68 -0.98
N ASN A 357 -12.86 13.92 -0.04
CA ASN A 357 -11.68 13.07 0.20
C ASN A 357 -11.99 11.61 0.54
N ALA A 358 -13.15 11.31 1.13
CA ALA A 358 -13.52 9.94 1.47
C ALA A 358 -13.63 9.04 0.23
N GLY A 359 -13.99 9.60 -0.93
CA GLY A 359 -14.08 8.86 -2.20
C GLY A 359 -12.73 8.39 -2.74
N PHE A 360 -11.63 9.04 -2.33
CA PHE A 360 -10.26 8.70 -2.70
C PHE A 360 -9.55 7.87 -1.63
N SER A 361 -10.27 7.51 -0.58
CA SER A 361 -9.73 6.75 0.53
C SER A 361 -9.93 5.25 0.29
N SER A 362 -8.88 4.58 -0.22
CA SER A 362 -8.90 3.15 -0.49
C SER A 362 -9.04 2.35 0.82
N ARG A 363 -10.09 1.52 0.88
CA ARG A 363 -10.43 0.63 2.01
C ARG A 363 -9.80 -0.74 1.80
N THR A 364 -9.54 -1.47 2.89
CA THR A 364 -9.03 -2.86 2.85
C THR A 364 -7.78 -2.96 1.97
N VAL A 365 -6.81 -2.09 2.23
CA VAL A 365 -5.60 -1.99 1.42
C VAL A 365 -4.76 -3.24 1.61
N THR A 366 -4.40 -3.87 0.50
CA THR A 366 -3.58 -5.10 0.47
C THR A 366 -2.30 -4.90 -0.32
N MET A 367 -2.31 -4.01 -1.32
CA MET A 367 -1.16 -3.77 -2.19
C MET A 367 -0.97 -2.28 -2.47
N ILE A 368 0.30 -1.86 -2.49
CA ILE A 368 0.72 -0.53 -2.92
C ILE A 368 1.78 -0.70 -4.01
N LYS A 369 1.42 -0.40 -5.25
CA LYS A 369 2.34 -0.37 -6.38
C LYS A 369 3.00 0.99 -6.46
N VAL A 370 4.32 1.04 -6.52
CA VAL A 370 5.10 2.25 -6.78
C VAL A 370 5.40 2.29 -8.28
N GLU A 371 4.81 3.28 -8.95
CA GLU A 371 4.80 3.41 -10.40
C GLU A 371 5.98 4.29 -10.89
N PRO A 372 6.48 4.08 -12.12
CA PRO A 372 6.16 2.96 -13.02
C PRO A 372 6.85 1.67 -12.58
N LEU A 373 6.43 0.51 -13.09
CA LEU A 373 7.20 -0.73 -12.91
C LEU A 373 8.61 -0.59 -13.50
N PRO A 374 9.65 -1.12 -12.84
CA PRO A 374 10.98 -1.18 -13.42
C PRO A 374 10.99 -1.96 -14.75
N PRO A 375 11.77 -1.51 -15.76
CA PRO A 375 11.90 -2.25 -17.02
C PRO A 375 12.31 -3.71 -16.80
N GLY A 376 11.70 -4.63 -17.56
CA GLY A 376 11.97 -6.06 -17.46
C GLY A 376 11.30 -6.76 -16.27
N THR A 377 10.38 -6.08 -15.58
CA THR A 377 9.59 -6.68 -14.50
C THR A 377 8.14 -6.93 -14.89
N THR A 378 7.52 -7.94 -14.26
CA THR A 378 6.09 -8.23 -14.36
C THR A 378 5.33 -7.66 -13.16
N ASP A 379 4.06 -7.33 -13.38
CA ASP A 379 3.14 -6.86 -12.36
C ASP A 379 2.70 -8.01 -11.43
N ILE A 380 2.14 -7.68 -10.27
CA ILE A 380 1.41 -8.66 -9.46
C ILE A 380 0.01 -8.78 -10.06
N ASN A 381 -0.54 -10.00 -10.12
CA ASN A 381 -1.97 -10.14 -10.43
C ASN A 381 -2.80 -9.60 -9.25
N THR A 382 -3.16 -8.32 -9.33
CA THR A 382 -3.83 -7.58 -8.27
C THR A 382 -5.25 -8.05 -7.99
N LEU A 383 -5.84 -8.85 -8.87
CA LEU A 383 -7.18 -9.39 -8.68
C LEU A 383 -7.18 -10.74 -7.95
N GLU A 384 -6.01 -11.33 -7.75
CA GLU A 384 -5.85 -12.70 -7.22
C GLU A 384 -5.03 -12.74 -5.94
N ALA A 385 -4.07 -11.81 -5.78
CA ALA A 385 -3.13 -11.84 -4.67
C ALA A 385 -3.65 -11.20 -3.36
N GLY A 386 -4.79 -10.49 -3.39
CA GLY A 386 -5.17 -9.55 -2.34
C GLY A 386 -5.66 -10.17 -1.02
N TRP A 387 -6.54 -11.18 -1.07
CA TRP A 387 -7.25 -11.68 0.12
C TRP A 387 -6.36 -12.23 1.24
N PRO A 388 -5.31 -13.02 0.97
CA PRO A 388 -4.41 -13.49 2.03
C PRO A 388 -3.77 -12.36 2.86
N TYR A 389 -3.52 -11.20 2.24
CA TYR A 389 -2.97 -10.04 2.94
C TYR A 389 -3.96 -9.41 3.93
N VAL A 390 -5.27 -9.55 3.69
CA VAL A 390 -6.31 -9.16 4.65
C VAL A 390 -6.24 -10.04 5.90
N ASP A 391 -6.26 -11.36 5.71
CA ASP A 391 -6.28 -12.35 6.78
C ASP A 391 -5.02 -12.27 7.65
N GLU A 392 -3.87 -12.09 7.02
CA GLU A 392 -2.57 -11.99 7.69
C GLU A 392 -2.25 -10.59 8.21
N LYS A 393 -3.13 -9.61 7.96
CA LYS A 393 -2.91 -8.19 8.27
C LYS A 393 -1.56 -7.69 7.75
N LYS A 394 -1.33 -7.90 6.46
CA LYS A 394 -0.11 -7.49 5.74
C LYS A 394 -0.45 -6.56 4.58
N VAL A 395 0.56 -5.83 4.12
CA VAL A 395 0.53 -5.08 2.86
C VAL A 395 1.79 -5.41 2.08
N ILE A 396 1.65 -5.69 0.79
CA ILE A 396 2.78 -5.75 -0.13
C ILE A 396 2.98 -4.39 -0.79
N ILE A 397 4.21 -3.88 -0.72
CA ILE A 397 4.65 -2.71 -1.47
C ILE A 397 5.60 -3.19 -2.56
N TYR A 398 5.37 -2.84 -3.82
CA TYR A 398 6.16 -3.38 -4.94
C TYR A 398 6.32 -2.37 -6.09
N GLY A 399 7.14 -2.68 -7.08
CA GLY A 399 7.35 -1.84 -8.27
C GLY A 399 8.68 -1.09 -8.22
N ALA A 400 8.67 0.22 -8.47
CA ALA A 400 9.86 1.09 -8.44
C ALA A 400 10.35 1.34 -7.01
N ILE A 401 10.80 0.26 -6.35
CA ILE A 401 11.33 0.28 -4.98
C ILE A 401 12.68 -0.41 -4.88
N ASN A 402 13.45 -0.02 -3.87
CA ASN A 402 14.51 -0.81 -3.28
C ASN A 402 13.98 -1.49 -2.00
N PRO A 403 13.71 -2.81 -2.02
CA PRO A 403 13.18 -3.52 -0.86
C PRO A 403 14.18 -3.65 0.30
N ARG A 404 15.45 -3.25 0.10
CA ARG A 404 16.49 -3.16 1.13
C ARG A 404 17.14 -1.76 1.09
N PRO A 405 16.52 -0.74 1.69
CA PRO A 405 16.89 0.66 1.51
C PRO A 405 18.14 1.11 2.28
N LEU A 406 19.24 0.34 2.22
CA LEU A 406 20.49 0.62 2.94
C LEU A 406 21.08 1.99 2.59
N TYR A 407 21.12 2.33 1.30
CA TYR A 407 21.63 3.62 0.86
C TYR A 407 20.81 4.79 1.45
N ARG A 408 19.47 4.71 1.37
CA ARG A 408 18.59 5.75 1.92
C ARG A 408 18.70 5.85 3.45
N LEU A 409 18.86 4.72 4.15
CA LEU A 409 19.11 4.70 5.59
C LEU A 409 20.41 5.44 5.96
N TYR A 410 21.52 5.15 5.27
CA TYR A 410 22.79 5.84 5.53
C TYR A 410 22.70 7.33 5.24
N THR A 411 22.10 7.71 4.11
CA THR A 411 21.86 9.11 3.76
C THR A 411 21.02 9.82 4.81
N GLY A 412 19.95 9.18 5.31
CA GLY A 412 19.12 9.74 6.37
C GLY A 412 19.87 9.93 7.68
N LEU A 413 20.71 8.96 8.08
CA LEU A 413 21.58 9.10 9.25
C LEU A 413 22.59 10.24 9.09
N ASP A 414 23.20 10.38 7.92
CA ASP A 414 24.16 11.45 7.63
C ASP A 414 23.51 12.83 7.64
N ILE A 415 22.32 12.95 7.06
CA ILE A 415 21.50 14.17 7.15
C ILE A 415 21.22 14.50 8.61
N LEU A 416 20.71 13.55 9.39
CA LEU A 416 20.35 13.79 10.80
C LEU A 416 21.58 14.21 11.63
N ILE A 417 22.72 13.54 11.46
CA ILE A 417 23.98 13.90 12.12
C ILE A 417 24.40 15.34 11.76
N ASN A 418 24.36 15.68 10.48
CA ASN A 418 24.77 17.00 10.00
C ASN A 418 23.81 18.09 10.44
N THR A 419 22.49 17.82 10.46
CA THR A 419 21.48 18.73 10.99
C THR A 419 21.78 19.03 12.46
N VAL A 420 21.98 18.02 13.31
CA VAL A 420 22.34 18.22 14.73
C VAL A 420 23.61 19.05 14.88
N LYS A 421 24.65 18.82 14.06
CA LYS A 421 25.91 19.58 14.10
C LYS A 421 25.74 21.04 13.67
N ALA A 422 24.86 21.30 12.70
CA ALA A 422 24.63 22.64 12.15
C ALA A 422 23.78 23.54 13.07
N GLN A 423 22.98 22.95 13.96
CA GLN A 423 22.17 23.72 14.90
C GLN A 423 23.04 24.53 15.87
N GLY A 424 22.60 25.76 16.16
CA GLY A 424 23.29 26.64 17.09
C GLY A 424 23.31 26.07 18.51
N THR A 425 24.36 26.35 19.28
CA THR A 425 24.53 25.80 20.64
C THR A 425 23.39 26.17 21.59
N LYS A 426 22.68 27.27 21.33
CA LYS A 426 21.51 27.72 22.12
C LYS A 426 20.29 26.84 21.95
N SER A 427 20.22 26.04 20.89
CA SER A 427 19.14 25.08 20.66
C SER A 427 19.25 23.84 21.54
N PHE A 428 20.37 23.67 22.26
CA PHE A 428 20.63 22.54 23.14
C PHE A 428 20.78 22.99 24.59
N LYS A 429 20.51 22.06 25.52
CA LYS A 429 20.69 22.29 26.96
C LYS A 429 22.13 22.72 27.30
N ASN A 430 23.10 22.12 26.62
CA ASN A 430 24.50 22.49 26.63
C ASN A 430 25.24 21.82 25.45
N ARG A 431 26.50 22.18 25.24
CA ARG A 431 27.35 21.60 24.17
C ARG A 431 27.54 20.09 24.31
N SER A 432 27.58 19.57 25.54
CA SER A 432 27.73 18.13 25.79
C SER A 432 26.50 17.34 25.33
N SER A 433 25.29 17.89 25.49
CA SER A 433 24.05 17.30 24.97
C SER A 433 24.07 17.20 23.45
N GLN A 434 24.52 18.24 22.74
CA GLN A 434 24.69 18.19 21.28
C GLN A 434 25.69 17.10 20.85
N LEU A 435 26.85 17.04 21.51
CA LEU A 435 27.88 16.03 21.21
C LEU A 435 27.41 14.60 21.51
N ALA A 436 26.64 14.42 22.58
CA ALA A 436 26.06 13.13 22.94
C ALA A 436 25.11 12.62 21.86
N LEU A 437 24.19 13.46 21.36
CA LEU A 437 23.28 13.09 20.27
C LEU A 437 24.05 12.66 19.01
N VAL A 438 25.07 13.43 18.61
CA VAL A 438 25.94 13.07 17.48
C VAL A 438 26.61 11.72 17.71
N THR A 439 27.15 11.48 18.92
CA THR A 439 27.83 10.23 19.26
C THR A 439 26.89 9.01 19.21
N HIS A 440 25.65 9.17 19.67
CA HIS A 440 24.63 8.13 19.58
C HIS A 440 24.27 7.81 18.13
N LEU A 441 24.08 8.83 17.28
CA LEU A 441 23.80 8.65 15.86
C LEU A 441 24.95 7.96 15.11
N GLU A 442 26.20 8.31 15.39
CA GLU A 442 27.38 7.62 14.82
C GLU A 442 27.47 6.17 15.31
N THR A 443 27.06 5.90 16.54
CA THR A 443 26.97 4.52 17.07
C THR A 443 25.89 3.72 16.34
N ILE A 444 24.73 4.32 16.09
CA ILE A 444 23.64 3.72 15.31
C ILE A 444 24.14 3.40 13.89
N LYS A 445 24.86 4.32 13.23
CA LYS A 445 25.48 4.09 11.93
C LYS A 445 26.43 2.88 11.93
N LYS A 446 27.23 2.71 12.98
CA LYS A 446 28.09 1.51 13.16
C LYS A 446 27.27 0.23 13.38
N GLN A 447 26.15 0.29 14.09
CA GLN A 447 25.24 -0.84 14.28
C GLN A 447 24.59 -1.27 12.95
N VAL A 448 24.18 -0.30 12.12
CA VAL A 448 23.68 -0.54 10.75
C VAL A 448 24.74 -1.24 9.89
N ALA A 449 26.00 -0.80 9.95
CA ALA A 449 27.10 -1.45 9.22
C ALA A 449 27.31 -2.92 9.62
N ARG A 450 26.97 -3.27 10.86
CA ARG A 450 26.99 -4.64 11.40
C ARG A 450 25.68 -5.40 11.19
N LYS A 451 24.73 -4.84 10.44
CA LYS A 451 23.37 -5.38 10.22
C LYS A 451 22.57 -5.57 11.51
N ALA A 452 22.91 -4.86 12.59
CA ALA A 452 22.26 -4.95 13.88
C ALA A 452 21.06 -3.97 13.97
N TYR A 453 20.10 -4.09 13.06
CA TYR A 453 19.02 -3.10 12.87
C TYR A 453 18.12 -2.94 14.10
N SER A 454 17.78 -4.03 14.79
CA SER A 454 16.98 -3.96 16.02
C SER A 454 17.70 -3.21 17.15
N ALA A 455 19.02 -3.43 17.28
CA ALA A 455 19.84 -2.70 18.25
C ALA A 455 19.98 -1.22 17.87
N ALA A 456 20.18 -0.93 16.58
CA ALA A 456 20.20 0.42 16.02
C ALA A 456 18.89 1.16 16.30
N ARG A 457 17.74 0.53 16.08
CA ARG A 457 16.41 1.10 16.35
C ARG A 457 16.20 1.35 17.84
N ASN A 458 16.54 0.40 18.70
CA ASN A 458 16.39 0.57 20.15
C ASN A 458 17.24 1.75 20.65
N ASN A 459 18.46 1.90 20.13
CA ASN A 459 19.34 3.02 20.44
C ASN A 459 18.78 4.35 19.89
N LEU A 460 18.26 4.36 18.66
CA LEU A 460 17.60 5.52 18.06
C LEU A 460 16.41 6.00 18.92
N LYS A 461 15.58 5.07 19.39
CA LYS A 461 14.45 5.38 20.28
C LYS A 461 14.94 5.93 21.64
N GLN A 462 15.75 5.16 22.35
CA GLN A 462 16.09 5.43 23.74
C GLN A 462 17.03 6.63 23.93
N ASN A 463 18.01 6.78 23.03
CA ASN A 463 19.10 7.72 23.20
C ASN A 463 19.03 8.94 22.27
N VAL A 464 18.09 8.95 21.31
CA VAL A 464 17.90 10.08 20.39
C VAL A 464 16.46 10.59 20.45
N ALA A 465 15.46 9.76 20.12
CA ALA A 465 14.06 10.20 20.05
C ALA A 465 13.53 10.70 21.41
N ASN A 466 13.69 9.93 22.48
CA ASN A 466 13.28 10.30 23.85
C ASN A 466 14.11 11.45 24.49
N LYS A 467 14.94 12.15 23.70
CA LYS A 467 15.75 13.30 24.14
C LYS A 467 15.35 14.58 23.40
N MET A 468 14.28 14.52 22.62
CA MET A 468 13.76 15.61 21.82
C MET A 468 12.27 15.43 21.53
N ASP A 469 11.53 14.78 22.44
CA ASP A 469 10.11 14.45 22.31
C ASP A 469 9.18 15.49 22.95
N GLY A 470 9.72 16.48 23.67
CA GLY A 470 8.92 17.56 24.26
C GLY A 470 8.06 18.35 23.27
N TYR A 471 8.40 18.39 21.98
CA TYR A 471 7.58 19.04 20.96
C TYR A 471 6.22 18.36 20.77
N LEU A 472 6.12 17.06 21.07
CA LEU A 472 4.84 16.31 21.02
C LEU A 472 3.87 16.78 22.10
N THR A 473 4.38 17.22 23.25
CA THR A 473 3.58 17.74 24.38
C THR A 473 3.50 19.26 24.40
N GLY A 474 4.19 19.93 23.46
CA GLY A 474 4.30 21.38 23.40
C GLY A 474 5.22 21.99 24.47
N LYS A 475 6.01 21.16 25.18
CA LYS A 475 6.88 21.60 26.27
C LYS A 475 8.16 20.76 26.32
N VAL A 476 9.29 21.43 26.51
CA VAL A 476 10.59 20.76 26.69
C VAL A 476 10.59 19.96 27.99
N ASP A 477 10.96 18.68 27.89
CA ASP A 477 11.05 17.77 29.02
C ASP A 477 12.40 17.85 29.74
N ALA A 478 12.45 17.42 31.00
CA ALA A 478 13.66 17.53 31.81
C ALA A 478 14.85 16.72 31.25
N ASN A 479 14.55 15.60 30.60
CA ASN A 479 15.47 14.70 29.91
C ASN A 479 15.87 15.18 28.50
N ASP A 480 15.26 16.24 27.98
CA ASP A 480 15.55 16.72 26.65
C ASP A 480 16.97 17.30 26.53
N CYS A 481 17.62 16.94 25.43
CA CYS A 481 18.91 17.45 25.03
C CYS A 481 18.77 18.71 24.17
N VAL A 482 17.66 18.83 23.44
CA VAL A 482 17.29 19.98 22.59
C VAL A 482 16.27 20.82 23.34
N VAL A 483 16.47 22.12 23.48
CA VAL A 483 15.56 23.02 24.24
C VAL A 483 14.72 23.93 23.36
N ASP A 484 14.94 23.89 22.05
CA ASP A 484 14.12 24.60 21.07
C ASP A 484 13.10 23.63 20.45
N LEU A 485 11.81 23.86 20.71
CA LEU A 485 10.72 23.00 20.22
C LEU A 485 10.62 22.93 18.69
N LYS A 486 11.01 24.01 17.98
CA LYS A 486 11.03 24.00 16.51
C LYS A 486 12.13 23.10 16.00
N VAL A 487 13.30 23.16 16.64
CA VAL A 487 14.44 22.27 16.33
C VAL A 487 14.11 20.83 16.69
N GLN A 488 13.44 20.58 17.82
CA GLN A 488 12.94 19.24 18.17
C GLN A 488 12.03 18.68 17.08
N LYS A 489 11.00 19.43 16.66
CA LYS A 489 10.09 19.00 15.57
C LYS A 489 10.86 18.69 14.28
N GLN A 490 11.80 19.54 13.89
CA GLN A 490 12.63 19.29 12.69
C GLN A 490 13.43 17.98 12.79
N LEU A 491 14.17 17.80 13.89
CA LEU A 491 15.01 16.61 14.09
C LEU A 491 14.19 15.34 14.23
N TYR A 492 13.02 15.42 14.86
CA TYR A 492 12.13 14.29 15.00
C TYR A 492 11.57 13.84 13.65
N ASN A 493 11.18 14.77 12.77
CA ASN A 493 10.76 14.47 11.40
C ASN A 493 11.86 13.76 10.59
N ASP A 494 13.11 14.19 10.71
CA ASP A 494 14.24 13.52 10.05
C ASP A 494 14.53 12.14 10.65
N LEU A 495 14.32 11.99 11.97
CA LEU A 495 14.47 10.72 12.67
C LEU A 495 13.40 9.69 12.26
N GLN A 496 12.15 10.09 12.00
CA GLN A 496 11.09 9.15 11.60
C GLN A 496 11.46 8.38 10.33
N LYS A 497 12.05 9.07 9.34
CA LYS A 497 12.54 8.45 8.07
C LYS A 497 13.58 7.35 8.33
N VAL A 498 14.53 7.62 9.23
CA VAL A 498 15.56 6.65 9.64
C VAL A 498 14.92 5.46 10.37
N TRP A 499 13.94 5.74 11.25
CA TRP A 499 13.25 4.71 12.02
C TRP A 499 12.51 3.73 11.10
N ILE A 500 11.72 4.24 10.15
CA ILE A 500 10.98 3.41 9.19
C ILE A 500 11.94 2.49 8.42
N ALA A 501 13.02 3.05 7.87
CA ALA A 501 14.01 2.26 7.13
C ALA A 501 14.66 1.15 7.98
N LEU A 502 14.93 1.41 9.27
CA LEU A 502 15.42 0.40 10.20
C LEU A 502 14.43 -0.74 10.44
N VAL A 503 13.12 -0.44 10.50
CA VAL A 503 12.08 -1.47 10.64
C VAL A 503 12.02 -2.33 9.38
N ILE A 504 11.99 -1.70 8.19
CA ILE A 504 11.95 -2.41 6.90
C ILE A 504 13.14 -3.37 6.74
N LEU A 505 14.33 -2.98 7.20
CA LEU A 505 15.53 -3.82 7.16
C LEU A 505 15.60 -4.87 8.27
N GLY A 506 15.00 -4.56 9.44
CA GLY A 506 15.14 -5.33 10.67
C GLY A 506 14.17 -6.50 10.82
N GLY A 507 13.01 -6.44 10.16
CA GLY A 507 11.94 -7.43 10.35
C GLY A 507 11.11 -7.18 11.59
#